data_AF-V4KKY8-F1
#
_entry.id   AF-V4KKY8-F1
#
_cell.length_a   1.000
_cell.length_b   1.000
_cell.length_c   1.000
_cell.angle_alpha   90.00
_cell.angle_beta   90.00
_cell.angle_gamma   90.00
#
_symmetry.space_group_name_H-M   'P 1'
#
loop_
_entity.id
_entity.type
_entity.pdbx_description
1 polymer ?
#
loop_
_entity_poly.entity_id
_entity_poly.type
_entity_poly.pdbx_seq_one_letter_code
_entity_poly.pdbx_strand_id
1 'polypeptide(L)'
;MDYVLVNENPIVYPKRKRRDRTNESNTDEYSVEPIDQLEIFDHIRDIKDPEHPESSLEQLQVLTEESVKVDDDKNYVRITFTPTLPHCHLPT
;
A
#
# COMPACT_ATOMS: atom_id res chain seq x y z
N MET A 1 34.90 -17.28 -7.80
CA MET A 1 34.15 -16.59 -8.85
C MET A 1 32.74 -17.15 -8.73
N ASP A 2 31.74 -16.49 -8.18
CA ASP A 2 31.54 -15.06 -7.98
C ASP A 2 30.68 -14.87 -6.72
N TYR A 3 31.16 -14.06 -5.76
CA TYR A 3 30.29 -13.59 -4.69
C TYR A 3 29.35 -12.57 -5.33
N VAL A 4 28.17 -13.05 -5.75
CA VAL A 4 27.08 -12.17 -6.15
C VAL A 4 26.77 -11.35 -4.92
N LEU A 5 27.11 -10.08 -4.94
CA LEU A 5 26.60 -9.10 -4.00
C LEU A 5 25.11 -8.97 -4.31
N VAL A 6 24.32 -9.94 -3.85
CA VAL A 6 22.88 -9.81 -3.76
C VAL A 6 22.71 -8.68 -2.76
N ASN A 7 22.28 -7.51 -3.21
CA ASN A 7 22.03 -6.40 -2.32
C ASN A 7 20.86 -6.81 -1.41
N GLU A 8 21.17 -7.43 -0.26
CA GLU A 8 20.23 -8.03 0.69
C GLU A 8 19.35 -6.98 1.39
N ASN A 9 19.59 -5.69 1.14
CA ASN A 9 18.80 -4.63 1.73
C ASN A 9 17.78 -4.11 0.70
N PRO A 10 16.47 -4.22 0.97
CA PRO A 10 15.47 -3.66 0.08
C PRO A 10 15.64 -2.14 -0.02
N ILE A 11 15.35 -1.59 -1.20
CA ILE A 11 15.34 -0.14 -1.40
C ILE A 11 14.16 0.43 -0.62
N VAL A 12 14.44 1.14 0.47
CA VAL A 12 13.43 1.80 1.30
C VAL A 12 13.14 3.19 0.74
N TYR A 13 11.92 3.40 0.28
CA TYR A 13 11.45 4.67 -0.25
C TYR A 13 10.90 5.56 0.88
N PRO A 14 11.02 6.90 0.76
CA PRO A 14 10.43 7.82 1.71
C PRO A 14 8.90 7.70 1.68
N LYS A 15 8.28 7.50 2.85
CA LYS A 15 6.81 7.52 2.99
C LYS A 15 6.26 8.90 2.65
N ARG A 16 5.13 8.94 1.95
CA ARG A 16 4.38 10.19 1.79
C ARG A 16 3.80 10.61 3.15
N LYS A 17 3.72 11.91 3.46
CA LYS A 17 2.95 12.34 4.64
C LYS A 17 1.48 11.97 4.43
N ARG A 18 0.83 11.43 5.48
CA ARG A 18 -0.62 11.29 5.50
C ARG A 18 -1.25 12.67 5.30
N ARG A 19 -2.30 12.71 4.48
CA ARG A 19 -3.15 13.89 4.36
C ARG A 19 -4.21 13.75 5.43
N ASP A 20 -4.43 14.81 6.21
CA ASP A 20 -5.62 14.87 7.05
C ASP A 20 -6.81 14.97 6.11
N ARG A 21 -7.67 13.94 6.09
CA ARG A 21 -8.97 14.03 5.42
C ARG A 21 -9.79 15.02 6.22
N THR A 22 -9.84 16.27 5.77
CA THR A 22 -10.80 17.21 6.30
C THR A 22 -12.14 16.90 5.65
N ASN A 23 -13.20 16.78 6.45
CA ASN A 23 -14.58 16.53 6.03
C ASN A 23 -15.18 17.65 5.15
N GLU A 24 -14.33 18.51 4.57
CA GLU A 24 -14.69 19.76 3.89
C GLU A 24 -15.50 19.55 2.61
N SER A 25 -15.48 18.34 2.03
CA SER A 25 -16.23 18.02 0.81
C SER A 25 -17.69 17.63 1.07
N ASN A 26 -18.07 17.24 2.29
CA ASN A 26 -19.44 16.86 2.60
C ASN A 26 -20.26 18.12 2.91
N THR A 27 -20.85 18.70 1.87
CA THR A 27 -21.76 19.86 1.99
C THR A 27 -23.08 19.50 2.70
N ASP A 28 -23.37 18.19 2.80
CA ASP A 28 -24.57 17.64 3.42
C ASP A 28 -24.17 16.53 4.40
N GLU A 29 -24.40 16.77 5.70
CA GLU A 29 -24.00 15.90 6.83
C GLU A 29 -24.68 14.52 6.77
N TYR A 30 -25.78 14.40 6.01
CA TYR A 30 -26.55 13.16 5.89
C TYR A 30 -26.19 12.32 4.65
N SER A 31 -25.29 12.82 3.79
CA SER A 31 -24.85 12.07 2.61
C SER A 31 -23.82 11.01 3.00
N VAL A 32 -23.93 9.81 2.43
CA VAL A 32 -22.92 8.76 2.57
C VAL A 32 -21.69 9.16 1.76
N GLU A 33 -20.54 9.22 2.43
CA GLU A 33 -19.26 9.41 1.75
C GLU A 33 -18.84 8.10 1.07
N PRO A 34 -18.61 8.09 -0.25
CA PRO A 34 -18.19 6.89 -0.95
C PRO A 34 -16.76 6.51 -0.56
N ILE A 35 -16.50 5.21 -0.46
CA ILE A 35 -15.15 4.70 -0.17
C ILE A 35 -14.27 4.99 -1.38
N ASP A 36 -13.16 5.68 -1.16
CA ASP A 36 -12.21 6.01 -2.21
C ASP A 36 -10.93 5.18 -2.15
N GLN A 37 -10.17 5.24 -3.24
CA GLN A 37 -8.89 4.55 -3.38
C GLN A 37 -7.88 4.97 -2.30
N LEU A 38 -7.91 6.26 -1.90
CA LEU A 38 -7.00 6.83 -0.92
C LEU A 38 -7.29 6.29 0.48
N GLU A 39 -8.56 6.14 0.86
CA GLU A 39 -8.97 5.57 2.15
C GLU A 39 -8.42 4.16 2.32
N ILE A 40 -8.63 3.30 1.31
CA ILE A 40 -8.13 1.93 1.33
C ILE A 40 -6.60 1.95 1.38
N PHE A 41 -5.92 2.73 0.53
CA PHE A 41 -4.47 2.82 0.54
C PHE A 41 -3.92 3.25 1.91
N ASP A 42 -4.53 4.24 2.56
CA ASP A 42 -4.10 4.73 3.87
C ASP A 42 -4.28 3.70 5.00
N HIS A 43 -5.21 2.77 4.86
CA HIS A 43 -5.42 1.66 5.79
C HIS A 43 -4.34 0.58 5.68
N ILE A 44 -3.89 0.25 4.46
CA ILE A 44 -2.99 -0.89 4.23
C ILE A 44 -1.52 -0.51 3.99
N ARG A 45 -1.21 0.78 3.75
CA ARG A 45 0.16 1.25 3.50
C ARG A 45 1.17 0.98 4.61
N ASP A 46 0.71 0.89 5.86
CA ASP A 46 1.55 0.70 7.05
C ASP A 46 1.74 -0.77 7.45
N ILE A 47 1.11 -1.71 6.73
CA ILE A 47 1.34 -3.13 6.95
C ILE A 47 2.83 -3.40 6.82
N LYS A 48 3.39 -4.09 7.82
CA LYS A 48 4.79 -4.48 7.84
C LYS A 48 4.98 -5.71 6.98
N ASP A 49 6.04 -5.72 6.21
CA ASP A 49 6.43 -6.89 5.45
C ASP A 49 6.90 -8.00 6.41
N PRO A 50 6.41 -9.24 6.28
CA PRO A 50 6.79 -10.34 7.17
C PRO A 50 8.28 -10.73 7.06
N GLU A 51 8.91 -10.51 5.90
CA GLU A 51 10.34 -10.71 5.68
C GLU A 51 11.15 -9.49 6.17
N HIS A 52 10.54 -8.29 6.21
CA HIS A 52 11.16 -7.04 6.65
C HIS A 52 10.33 -6.29 7.72
N PRO A 53 10.45 -6.64 9.02
CA PRO A 53 9.63 -6.10 10.12
C PRO A 53 9.73 -4.59 10.35
N GLU A 54 10.82 -3.97 9.87
CA GLU A 54 11.10 -2.54 10.01
C GLU A 54 10.61 -1.70 8.82
N SER A 55 10.10 -2.35 7.76
CA SER A 55 9.65 -1.69 6.55
C SER A 55 8.17 -1.97 6.28
N SER A 56 7.44 -0.94 5.85
CA SER A 56 6.05 -1.10 5.42
C SER A 56 5.91 -1.40 3.93
N LEU A 57 4.77 -1.92 3.49
CA LEU A 57 4.48 -2.19 2.08
C LEU A 57 4.66 -0.97 1.16
N GLU A 58 4.33 0.24 1.62
CA GLU A 58 4.58 1.48 0.86
C GLU A 58 6.09 1.76 0.70
N GLN A 59 6.83 1.64 1.80
CA GLN A 59 8.29 1.87 1.81
C GLN A 59 9.05 0.92 0.91
N LEU A 60 8.49 -0.27 0.68
CA LEU A 60 9.08 -1.29 -0.17
C LEU A 60 8.56 -1.23 -1.61
N GLN A 61 7.72 -0.26 -1.96
CA GLN A 61 6.99 -0.19 -3.24
C GLN A 61 6.14 -1.44 -3.55
N VAL A 62 5.86 -2.27 -2.54
CA VAL A 62 4.99 -3.44 -2.69
C VAL A 62 3.56 -3.01 -2.95
N LEU A 63 3.19 -1.88 -2.36
CA LEU A 63 1.91 -1.25 -2.51
C LEU A 63 2.08 0.21 -2.91
N THR A 64 1.38 0.62 -3.95
CA THR A 64 1.27 2.02 -4.39
C THR A 64 -0.19 2.45 -4.41
N GLU A 65 -0.44 3.76 -4.40
CA GLU A 65 -1.81 4.28 -4.49
C GLU A 65 -2.53 3.69 -5.72
N GLU A 66 -1.89 3.75 -6.90
CA GLU A 66 -2.40 3.22 -8.18
C GLU A 66 -2.70 1.71 -8.20
N SER A 67 -2.14 0.96 -7.25
CA SER A 67 -2.35 -0.49 -7.14
C SER A 67 -3.69 -0.88 -6.52
N VAL A 68 -4.36 0.09 -5.88
CA VAL A 68 -5.68 -0.04 -5.28
C VAL A 68 -6.73 0.43 -6.27
N LYS A 69 -7.77 -0.38 -6.49
CA LYS A 69 -8.96 -0.01 -7.28
C LYS A 69 -10.20 -0.28 -6.44
N VAL A 70 -11.08 0.72 -6.36
CA VAL A 70 -12.33 0.65 -5.59
C VAL A 70 -13.51 0.87 -6.55
N ASP A 71 -14.52 0.02 -6.42
CA ASP A 71 -15.82 0.11 -7.08
C ASP A 71 -16.88 0.00 -5.97
N ASP A 72 -17.25 1.16 -5.41
CA ASP A 72 -18.17 1.29 -4.26
C ASP A 72 -19.59 0.80 -4.62
N ASP A 73 -20.06 1.12 -5.84
CA ASP A 73 -21.35 0.67 -6.37
C ASP A 73 -21.49 -0.86 -6.40
N LYS A 74 -20.37 -1.58 -6.66
CA LYS A 74 -20.33 -3.05 -6.68
C LYS A 74 -19.79 -3.66 -5.39
N ASN A 75 -19.49 -2.86 -4.36
CA ASN A 75 -18.82 -3.29 -3.13
C ASN A 75 -17.55 -4.11 -3.41
N TYR A 76 -16.74 -3.67 -4.37
CA TYR A 76 -15.57 -4.42 -4.85
C TYR A 76 -14.28 -3.61 -4.70
N VAL A 77 -13.26 -4.23 -4.09
CA VAL A 77 -11.92 -3.65 -3.93
C VAL A 77 -10.90 -4.62 -4.52
N ARG A 78 -10.03 -4.12 -5.39
CA ARG A 78 -8.91 -4.87 -5.97
C ARG A 78 -7.59 -4.23 -5.58
N ILE A 79 -6.72 -5.01 -4.97
CA ILE A 79 -5.37 -4.57 -4.57
C ILE A 79 -4.36 -5.40 -5.33
N THR A 80 -3.35 -4.75 -5.91
CA THR A 80 -2.29 -5.41 -6.70
C THR A 80 -0.94 -5.25 -6.00
N PHE A 81 -0.40 -6.30 -5.40
CA PHE A 81 0.91 -6.23 -4.76
C PHE A 81 2.04 -6.51 -5.74
N THR A 82 3.13 -5.75 -5.66
CA THR A 82 4.35 -5.97 -6.43
C THR A 82 5.42 -6.55 -5.50
N PRO A 83 5.82 -7.83 -5.64
CA PRO A 83 6.82 -8.40 -4.74
C PRO A 83 8.16 -7.67 -4.85
N THR A 84 8.84 -7.47 -3.73
CA THR A 84 10.14 -6.75 -3.61
C THR A 84 11.30 -7.46 -4.29
N LEU A 85 11.21 -8.79 -4.44
CA LEU A 85 12.25 -9.64 -5.01
C LEU A 85 11.66 -10.71 -5.94
N PRO A 86 12.40 -11.15 -6.98
CA PRO A 86 11.99 -12.24 -7.87
C PRO A 86 11.90 -13.61 -7.17
N HIS A 87 12.41 -13.73 -5.94
CA HIS A 87 12.35 -14.93 -5.11
C HIS A 87 11.68 -14.60 -3.77
N CYS A 88 10.41 -14.22 -3.81
CA CYS A 88 9.58 -14.14 -2.62
C CYS A 88 9.28 -15.58 -2.15
N HIS A 89 9.77 -15.94 -0.97
CA HIS A 89 9.51 -17.24 -0.36
C HIS A 89 8.30 -17.13 0.56
N LEU A 90 7.12 -16.80 0.00
CA LEU A 90 5.89 -16.89 0.78
C LEU A 90 5.70 -18.36 1.21
N PRO A 91 5.50 -18.67 2.50
CA PRO A 91 5.12 -20.01 2.90
C PRO A 91 3.70 -20.31 2.41
N THR A 92 3.57 -21.43 1.70
CA THR A 92 2.29 -22.10 1.38
C THR A 92 1.54 -22.52 2.63
#